data_AF-V4BIY4-F1
#
_entry.id   AF-V4BIY4-F1
#
_cell.length_a   1.000
_cell.length_b   1.000
_cell.length_c   1.000
_cell.angle_alpha   90.00
_cell.angle_beta   90.00
_cell.angle_gamma   90.00
#
_symmetry.space_group_name_H-M   'P 1'
#
loop_
_entity.id
_entity.type
_entity.pdbx_description
1 polymer ?
#
loop_
_entity_poly.entity_id
_entity_poly.type
_entity_poly.pdbx_seq_one_letter_code
_entity_poly.pdbx_strand_id
1 'polypeptide(L)'
;MGDKHLQDIYLHACINRQAPKRKRPRTGEKTDKKGGKQYTYTYNIKLSPTEMIHVCATAFTALHGIGTSRFKRIRSVTDLLPPTEGRGGHHEHPVLIADIRQQIKDQIASFPRRESHYSRKNNRNRQYLNESLTVKRMWLLYLEKYEPEQGLLYHNDRKSMDPQKAVRKGQTISQEELESD
;
A
#
# COMPACT_ATOMS: atom_id res chain seq x y z
N MET A 1 -12.19 2.74 -29.51
CA MET A 1 -12.79 2.26 -28.24
C MET A 1 -12.39 3.22 -27.14
N GLY A 2 -13.35 3.97 -26.57
CA GLY A 2 -13.06 5.03 -25.58
C GLY A 2 -13.09 4.57 -24.12
N ASP A 3 -13.72 3.43 -23.82
CA ASP A 3 -13.77 2.91 -22.45
C ASP A 3 -12.56 2.03 -22.14
N LYS A 4 -11.83 2.40 -21.10
CA LYS A 4 -10.66 1.68 -20.60
C LYS A 4 -11.01 0.26 -20.15
N HIS A 5 -12.16 0.07 -19.48
CA HIS A 5 -12.52 -1.24 -18.95
C HIS A 5 -12.81 -2.22 -20.08
N LEU A 6 -13.63 -1.82 -21.06
CA LEU A 6 -13.83 -2.59 -22.29
C LEU A 6 -12.53 -2.87 -23.04
N GLN A 7 -11.60 -1.91 -23.09
CA GLN A 7 -10.29 -2.13 -23.69
C GLN A 7 -9.47 -3.16 -22.91
N ASP A 8 -9.47 -3.13 -21.58
CA ASP A 8 -8.78 -4.11 -20.75
C ASP A 8 -9.39 -5.52 -20.93
N ILE A 9 -10.72 -5.63 -21.03
CA ILE A 9 -11.42 -6.90 -21.32
C ILE A 9 -10.95 -7.46 -22.67
N TYR A 10 -10.95 -6.63 -23.71
CA TYR A 10 -10.47 -7.02 -25.03
C TYR A 10 -9.01 -7.49 -25.01
N LEU A 11 -8.13 -6.74 -24.35
CA LEU A 11 -6.70 -7.06 -24.25
C LEU A 11 -6.48 -8.35 -23.46
N HIS A 12 -7.22 -8.57 -22.38
CA HIS A 12 -7.16 -9.79 -21.58
C HIS A 12 -7.57 -11.02 -22.41
N ALA A 13 -8.65 -10.92 -23.19
CA ALA A 13 -9.09 -11.99 -24.11
C ALA A 13 -8.06 -12.33 -25.20
N CYS A 14 -7.13 -11.43 -25.49
CA CYS A 14 -6.05 -11.64 -26.46
C CYS A 14 -4.78 -12.29 -25.84
N ILE A 15 -4.76 -12.49 -24.52
CA ILE A 15 -3.63 -13.05 -23.76
C ILE A 15 -4.00 -14.42 -23.21
N ASN A 16 -3.33 -15.47 -23.71
CA ASN A 16 -3.55 -16.82 -23.21
C ASN A 16 -2.46 -17.23 -22.22
N ARG A 17 -2.86 -17.57 -20.99
CA ARG A 17 -1.99 -18.14 -19.96
C ARG A 17 -2.04 -19.66 -20.04
N GLN A 18 -0.88 -20.30 -20.17
CA GLN A 18 -0.77 -21.76 -20.26
C GLN A 18 0.41 -22.29 -19.43
N ALA A 19 0.34 -23.55 -19.00
CA ALA A 19 1.47 -24.21 -18.37
C ALA A 19 2.62 -24.41 -19.39
N PRO A 20 3.90 -24.28 -19.00
CA PRO A 20 5.01 -24.55 -19.89
C PRO A 20 5.00 -26.01 -20.37
N LYS A 21 4.97 -26.22 -21.69
CA LYS A 21 4.95 -27.54 -22.33
C LYS A 21 6.17 -28.40 -21.97
N ARG A 22 7.33 -27.78 -21.78
CA ARG A 22 8.59 -28.45 -21.44
C ARG A 22 9.26 -27.74 -20.27
N LYS A 23 9.65 -28.51 -19.26
CA LYS A 23 10.55 -28.06 -18.18
C LYS A 23 11.90 -28.71 -18.41
N ARG A 24 12.98 -27.91 -18.42
CA ARG A 24 14.34 -28.46 -18.53
C ARG A 24 14.64 -29.25 -17.25
N PRO A 25 14.99 -30.54 -17.33
CA PRO A 25 15.45 -31.26 -16.15
C PRO A 25 16.70 -30.56 -15.64
N ARG A 26 16.72 -30.20 -14.35
CA ARG A 26 17.91 -29.67 -13.71
C ARG A 26 18.64 -30.86 -13.11
N THR A 27 19.80 -31.19 -13.66
CA THR A 27 20.71 -32.17 -13.04
C THR A 27 21.25 -31.55 -11.76
N GLY A 28 20.86 -32.09 -10.60
CA GLY A 28 21.26 -31.63 -9.27
C GLY A 28 20.13 -31.71 -8.24
N GLU A 29 20.50 -31.89 -6.98
CA GLU A 29 19.68 -32.14 -5.76
C GLU A 29 18.75 -30.97 -5.35
N LYS A 30 18.15 -30.28 -6.33
CA LYS A 30 17.09 -29.30 -6.14
C LYS A 30 15.83 -29.79 -6.84
N THR A 31 15.41 -31.00 -6.51
CA THR A 31 14.26 -31.68 -7.16
C THR A 31 12.94 -30.96 -6.91
N ASP A 32 12.76 -30.22 -5.81
CA ASP A 32 11.46 -29.62 -5.47
C ASP A 32 11.51 -28.16 -4.99
N LYS A 33 12.41 -27.34 -5.53
CA LYS A 33 12.39 -25.90 -5.21
C LYS A 33 11.47 -25.15 -6.18
N LYS A 34 10.34 -24.68 -5.61
CA LYS A 34 9.35 -23.64 -5.97
C LYS A 34 9.73 -22.46 -6.91
N GLY A 35 10.83 -22.51 -7.67
CA GLY A 35 11.36 -21.42 -8.50
C GLY A 35 11.31 -21.64 -10.01
N GLY A 36 10.61 -22.68 -10.50
CA GLY A 36 10.38 -22.88 -11.93
C GLY A 36 9.31 -21.92 -12.48
N LYS A 37 9.44 -21.48 -13.74
CA LYS A 37 8.38 -20.75 -14.44
C LYS A 37 7.12 -21.63 -14.45
N GLN A 38 6.06 -21.20 -13.77
CA GLN A 38 4.81 -21.97 -13.65
C GLN A 38 3.88 -21.75 -14.84
N TYR A 39 3.96 -20.58 -15.46
CA TYR A 39 3.10 -20.18 -16.56
C TYR A 39 3.89 -19.51 -17.66
N THR A 40 3.48 -19.76 -18.90
CA THR A 40 3.89 -18.99 -20.07
C THR A 40 2.68 -18.33 -20.69
N TYR A 41 2.93 -17.30 -21.50
CA TYR A 41 1.90 -16.46 -22.08
C TYR A 41 2.10 -16.39 -23.58
N THR A 42 1.00 -16.44 -24.31
CA THR A 42 0.95 -16.21 -25.76
C THR A 42 0.05 -15.02 -26.04
N TYR A 43 0.49 -14.16 -26.95
CA TYR A 43 -0.19 -12.92 -27.31
C TYR A 43 -0.72 -13.04 -28.72
N ASN A 44 -2.00 -12.73 -28.89
CA ASN A 44 -2.67 -12.83 -30.17
C ASN A 44 -3.32 -11.49 -30.53
N ILE A 45 -3.46 -11.21 -31.82
CA ILE A 45 -4.15 -10.02 -32.32
C ILE A 45 -5.28 -10.48 -33.23
N LYS A 46 -6.48 -9.96 -33.00
CA LYS A 46 -7.65 -10.23 -33.84
C LYS A 46 -7.57 -9.37 -35.10
N LEU A 47 -7.49 -10.01 -36.27
CA LEU A 47 -7.59 -9.32 -37.56
C LEU A 47 -9.03 -9.32 -38.07
N SER A 48 -9.73 -10.43 -37.81
CA SER A 48 -11.14 -10.62 -38.14
C SER A 48 -11.83 -11.32 -36.97
N PRO A 49 -13.17 -11.47 -36.99
CA PRO A 49 -13.88 -12.21 -35.95
C PRO A 49 -13.41 -13.67 -35.77
N THR A 50 -12.84 -14.27 -36.82
CA THR A 50 -12.44 -15.68 -36.86
C THR A 50 -10.92 -15.87 -36.84
N GLU A 51 -10.15 -14.84 -37.20
CA GLU A 51 -8.71 -14.95 -37.37
C GLU A 51 -7.92 -14.20 -36.31
N MET A 52 -6.97 -14.91 -35.71
CA MET A 52 -6.01 -14.36 -34.75
C MET A 52 -4.58 -14.68 -35.14
N ILE A 53 -3.72 -13.66 -35.14
CA ILE A 53 -2.29 -13.80 -35.42
C ILE A 53 -1.50 -13.79 -34.12
N HIS A 54 -0.56 -14.72 -33.99
CA HIS A 54 0.35 -14.80 -32.85
C HIS A 54 1.48 -13.78 -32.96
N VAL A 55 1.77 -13.07 -31.88
CA VAL A 55 2.82 -12.03 -31.83
C VAL A 55 3.65 -12.11 -30.55
N CYS A 56 4.80 -11.45 -30.55
CA CYS A 56 5.59 -11.26 -29.34
C CYS A 56 4.99 -10.18 -28.43
N ALA A 57 5.40 -10.17 -27.15
CA ALA A 57 4.93 -9.18 -26.18
C ALA A 57 5.22 -7.73 -26.61
N THR A 58 6.39 -7.49 -27.21
CA THR A 58 6.81 -6.17 -27.68
C THR A 58 5.89 -5.66 -28.79
N ALA A 59 5.62 -6.48 -29.80
CA ALA A 59 4.69 -6.13 -30.88
C ALA A 59 3.26 -5.92 -30.34
N PHE A 60 2.79 -6.79 -29.44
CA PHE A 60 1.46 -6.65 -28.81
C PHE A 60 1.30 -5.31 -28.09
N THR A 61 2.30 -4.92 -27.29
CA THR A 61 2.26 -3.64 -26.56
C THR A 61 2.35 -2.42 -27.47
N ALA A 62 3.17 -2.49 -28.52
CA ALA A 62 3.30 -1.41 -29.50
C ALA A 62 2.03 -1.21 -30.33
N LEU A 63 1.45 -2.31 -30.86
CA LEU A 63 0.25 -2.26 -31.70
C LEU A 63 -0.99 -1.76 -30.94
N HIS A 64 -1.09 -2.06 -29.65
CA HIS A 64 -2.18 -1.56 -28.81
C HIS A 64 -1.87 -0.23 -28.11
N GLY A 65 -0.66 0.32 -28.26
CA GLY A 65 -0.25 1.57 -27.61
C GLY A 65 -0.31 1.51 -26.08
N ILE A 66 -0.02 0.36 -25.47
CA ILE A 66 -0.13 0.17 -24.02
C ILE A 66 1.23 0.21 -23.32
N GLY A 67 1.30 0.95 -22.22
CA GLY A 67 2.48 0.99 -21.36
C GLY A 67 2.74 -0.34 -20.63
N THR A 68 4.00 -0.56 -20.26
CA THR A 68 4.46 -1.81 -19.61
C THR A 68 3.73 -2.12 -18.30
N SER A 69 3.43 -1.11 -17.49
CA SER A 69 2.68 -1.27 -16.23
C SER A 69 1.26 -1.79 -16.45
N ARG A 70 0.55 -1.23 -17.44
CA ARG A 70 -0.80 -1.68 -17.81
C ARG A 70 -0.77 -3.10 -18.35
N PHE A 71 0.16 -3.38 -19.26
CA PHE A 71 0.37 -4.71 -19.83
C PHE A 71 0.62 -5.79 -18.76
N LYS A 72 1.55 -5.52 -17.83
CA LYS A 72 1.86 -6.46 -16.73
C LYS A 72 0.63 -6.73 -15.86
N ARG A 73 -0.14 -5.69 -15.52
CA ARG A 73 -1.37 -5.82 -14.72
C ARG A 73 -2.40 -6.70 -15.42
N ILE A 74 -2.72 -6.43 -16.69
CA ILE A 74 -3.71 -7.23 -17.45
C ILE A 74 -3.24 -8.68 -17.56
N ARG A 75 -1.95 -8.89 -17.85
CA ARG A 75 -1.34 -10.22 -17.96
C ARG A 75 -1.36 -11.02 -16.65
N SER A 76 -1.27 -10.36 -15.49
CA SER A 76 -1.25 -11.04 -14.19
C SER A 76 -2.63 -11.51 -13.71
N VAL A 77 -3.71 -11.01 -14.31
CA VAL A 77 -5.07 -11.39 -13.93
C VAL A 77 -5.29 -12.87 -14.21
N THR A 78 -5.78 -13.58 -13.19
CA THR A 78 -6.07 -15.01 -13.25
C THR A 78 -7.52 -15.30 -13.58
N ASP A 79 -8.40 -14.36 -13.28
CA ASP A 79 -9.84 -14.50 -13.42
C ASP A 79 -10.26 -14.36 -14.88
N LEU A 80 -11.50 -14.77 -15.18
CA LEU A 80 -12.07 -14.73 -16.52
C LEU A 80 -12.17 -13.30 -17.08
N LEU A 81 -12.22 -12.30 -16.20
CA LEU A 81 -12.29 -10.90 -16.55
C LEU A 81 -11.22 -10.10 -15.80
N PRO A 82 -10.66 -9.03 -16.41
CA PRO A 82 -9.79 -8.11 -15.71
C PRO A 82 -10.53 -7.43 -14.54
N PRO A 83 -9.83 -7.17 -13.41
CA PRO A 83 -10.42 -6.45 -12.29
C PRO A 83 -11.00 -5.11 -12.76
N THR A 84 -12.18 -4.79 -12.23
CA THR A 84 -12.83 -3.49 -12.44
C THR A 84 -11.90 -2.36 -11.98
N GLU A 85 -11.92 -1.24 -12.71
CA GLU A 85 -11.07 -0.11 -12.38
C GLU A 85 -11.47 0.54 -11.05
N GLY A 86 -10.60 0.48 -10.05
CA GLY A 86 -10.82 1.09 -8.72
C GLY A 86 -10.19 2.47 -8.53
N ARG A 87 -9.61 3.08 -9.57
CA ARG A 87 -9.04 4.44 -9.46
C ARG A 87 -10.16 5.47 -9.46
N GLY A 88 -10.01 6.51 -8.64
CA GLY A 88 -11.00 7.59 -8.55
C GLY A 88 -12.23 7.25 -7.72
N GLY A 89 -12.27 6.07 -7.10
CA GLY A 89 -13.23 5.79 -6.04
C GLY A 89 -12.90 6.65 -4.83
N HIS A 90 -13.58 7.79 -4.68
CA HIS A 90 -13.84 8.31 -3.35
C HIS A 90 -14.71 7.26 -2.68
N HIS A 91 -14.07 6.31 -2.00
CA HIS A 91 -14.77 5.48 -1.03
C HIS A 91 -15.53 6.44 -0.13
N GLU A 92 -16.79 6.13 0.15
CA GLU A 92 -17.62 6.84 1.11
C GLU A 92 -16.82 6.91 2.42
N HIS A 93 -16.08 8.00 2.59
CA HIS A 93 -15.33 8.20 3.81
C HIS A 93 -16.37 8.32 4.91
N PRO A 94 -16.25 7.57 6.01
CA PRO A 94 -17.17 7.71 7.11
C PRO A 94 -17.24 9.19 7.46
N VAL A 95 -18.43 9.77 7.30
CA VAL A 95 -18.65 11.19 7.54
C VAL A 95 -18.33 11.40 9.01
N LEU A 96 -17.23 12.11 9.29
CA LEU A 96 -16.88 12.46 10.66
C LEU A 96 -18.09 13.14 11.30
N ILE A 97 -18.46 12.65 12.48
CA ILE A 97 -19.51 13.24 13.33
C ILE A 97 -19.21 14.74 13.46
N ALA A 98 -20.24 15.58 13.28
CA ALA A 98 -20.08 17.03 13.21
C ALA A 98 -19.32 17.59 14.43
N ASP A 99 -19.56 17.02 15.60
CA ASP A 99 -18.93 17.42 16.86
C ASP A 99 -17.42 17.16 16.86
N ILE A 100 -16.97 15.98 16.43
CA ILE A 100 -15.55 15.64 16.31
C ILE A 100 -14.86 16.61 15.34
N ARG A 101 -15.53 16.93 14.23
CA ARG A 101 -14.99 17.89 13.25
C ARG A 101 -14.82 19.27 13.87
N GLN A 102 -15.77 19.71 14.71
CA GLN A 102 -15.68 21.00 15.38
C GLN A 102 -14.58 21.00 16.45
N GLN A 103 -14.49 19.95 17.26
CA GLN A 103 -13.41 19.78 18.26
C GLN A 103 -12.02 19.87 17.62
N ILE A 104 -11.82 19.20 16.47
CA ILE A 104 -10.55 19.27 15.73
C ILE A 104 -10.27 20.71 15.26
N LYS A 105 -11.26 21.41 14.70
CA LYS A 105 -11.11 22.80 14.25
C LYS A 105 -10.75 23.73 15.41
N ASP A 106 -11.46 23.61 16.52
CA ASP A 106 -11.25 24.44 17.71
C ASP A 106 -9.87 24.17 18.33
N GLN A 107 -9.45 22.91 18.37
CA GLN A 107 -8.11 22.55 18.82
C GLN A 107 -7.03 23.15 17.92
N ILE A 108 -7.18 23.06 16.59
CA ILE A 108 -6.24 23.66 15.63
C ILE A 108 -6.21 25.19 15.78
N ALA A 109 -7.37 25.81 16.04
CA ALA A 109 -7.47 27.26 16.27
C ALA A 109 -6.82 27.71 17.59
N SER A 110 -6.78 26.85 18.60
CA SER A 110 -6.19 27.16 19.91
C SER A 110 -4.67 27.29 19.91
N PHE A 111 -3.98 26.73 18.90
CA PHE A 111 -2.52 26.82 18.82
C PHE A 111 -2.03 28.21 18.42
N PRO A 112 -0.95 28.72 19.04
CA PRO A 112 -0.37 30.00 18.69
C PRO A 112 0.19 29.97 17.26
N ARG A 113 -0.16 31.01 16.49
CA ARG A 113 0.24 31.15 15.09
C ARG A 113 1.28 32.25 14.96
N ARG A 114 2.22 32.07 14.04
CA ARG A 114 3.31 33.00 13.74
C ARG A 114 3.19 33.49 12.32
N GLU A 115 3.52 34.76 12.11
CA GLU A 115 3.68 35.29 10.76
C GLU A 115 5.00 34.79 10.17
N SER A 116 5.04 34.55 8.85
CA SER A 116 6.29 34.18 8.19
C SER A 116 7.30 35.32 8.27
N HIS A 117 8.49 35.04 8.81
CA HIS A 117 9.60 35.98 8.84
C HIS A 117 10.05 36.44 7.44
N TYR A 118 9.88 35.58 6.43
CA TYR A 118 10.41 35.78 5.07
C TYR A 118 9.44 36.40 4.06
N SER A 119 8.25 36.85 4.47
CA SER A 119 7.32 37.50 3.54
C SER A 119 7.62 38.99 3.43
N ARG A 120 8.02 39.44 2.24
CA ARG A 120 8.07 40.85 1.85
C ARG A 120 6.71 41.51 2.15
N LYS A 121 6.63 42.20 3.28
CA LYS A 121 5.64 43.19 3.75
C LYS A 121 4.13 42.89 3.70
N ASN A 122 3.58 41.94 2.92
CA ASN A 122 2.12 41.86 2.68
C ASN A 122 1.55 40.43 2.49
N ASN A 123 1.51 39.61 3.54
CA ASN A 123 0.60 38.45 3.54
C ASN A 123 0.03 38.13 4.94
N ARG A 124 -0.70 39.10 5.52
CA ARG A 124 -1.36 38.97 6.85
C ARG A 124 -2.32 37.78 6.94
N ASN A 125 -2.80 37.28 5.81
CA ASN A 125 -3.77 36.17 5.74
C ASN A 125 -3.11 34.78 5.83
N ARG A 126 -1.77 34.69 5.78
CA ARG A 126 -1.05 33.41 5.92
C ARG A 126 -0.26 33.39 7.22
N GLN A 127 -0.76 32.59 8.15
CA GLN A 127 -0.11 32.33 9.44
C GLN A 127 0.34 30.87 9.51
N TYR A 128 1.41 30.62 10.24
CA TYR A 128 2.07 29.33 10.35
C TYR A 128 2.00 28.83 11.79
N LEU A 129 1.87 27.52 11.96
CA LEU A 129 2.04 26.89 13.26
C LEU A 129 3.52 26.80 13.63
N ASN A 130 3.80 26.58 14.92
CA ASN A 130 5.16 26.35 15.39
C ASN A 130 5.76 25.09 14.73
N GLU A 131 7.04 25.14 14.37
CA GLU A 131 7.79 24.03 13.77
C GLU A 131 7.81 22.77 14.65
N SER A 132 7.76 22.94 15.98
CA SER A 132 7.67 21.81 16.92
C SER A 132 6.30 21.13 16.94
N LEU A 133 5.27 21.79 16.40
CA LEU A 133 3.89 21.34 16.39
C LEU A 133 3.63 20.49 15.13
N THR A 134 4.15 19.26 15.15
CA THR A 134 3.88 18.27 14.10
C THR A 134 2.44 17.75 14.18
N VAL A 135 1.92 17.20 13.06
CA VAL A 135 0.59 16.57 13.01
C VAL A 135 0.42 15.52 14.13
N LYS A 136 1.47 14.72 14.36
CA LYS A 136 1.51 13.74 15.45
C LYS A 136 1.35 14.41 16.82
N ARG A 137 2.06 15.51 17.08
CA ARG A 137 1.97 16.23 18.35
C ARG A 137 0.58 16.83 18.55
N MET A 138 -0.01 17.40 17.51
CA MET A 138 -1.37 17.97 17.55
C MET A 138 -2.42 16.90 17.87
N TRP A 139 -2.29 15.72 17.26
CA TRP A 139 -3.19 14.60 17.52
C TRP A 139 -3.05 14.07 18.97
N LEU A 140 -1.83 13.98 19.51
CA LEU A 140 -1.64 13.60 20.91
C LEU A 140 -2.27 14.60 21.88
N LEU A 141 -2.10 15.89 21.62
CA LEU A 141 -2.74 16.95 22.43
C LEU A 141 -4.27 16.93 22.29
N TYR A 142 -4.80 16.50 21.14
CA TYR A 142 -6.22 16.29 20.95
C TYR A 142 -6.72 15.11 21.81
N LEU A 143 -6.04 13.96 21.77
CA LEU A 143 -6.40 12.80 22.60
C LEU A 143 -6.35 13.15 24.08
N GLU A 144 -5.31 13.84 24.54
CA GLU A 144 -5.18 14.27 25.94
C GLU A 144 -6.37 15.12 26.41
N LYS A 145 -6.95 15.92 25.52
CA LYS A 145 -8.04 16.84 25.84
C LYS A 145 -9.45 16.26 25.66
N TYR A 146 -9.66 15.44 24.62
CA TYR A 146 -11.00 14.98 24.22
C TYR A 146 -11.20 13.47 24.36
N GLU A 147 -10.13 12.67 24.32
CA GLU A 147 -10.18 11.19 24.40
C GLU A 147 -9.02 10.62 25.25
N PRO A 148 -8.96 10.94 26.56
CA PRO A 148 -7.80 10.66 27.40
C PRO A 148 -7.52 9.16 27.55
N GLU A 149 -8.56 8.32 27.49
CA GLU A 149 -8.43 6.86 27.51
C GLU A 149 -7.62 6.33 26.31
N GLN A 150 -7.90 6.86 25.11
CA GLN A 150 -7.16 6.53 23.89
C GLN A 150 -5.72 7.06 23.94
N GLY A 151 -5.53 8.24 24.52
CA GLY A 151 -4.19 8.79 24.79
C GLY A 151 -3.35 7.89 25.69
N LEU A 152 -3.95 7.36 26.78
CA LEU A 152 -3.28 6.44 27.70
C LEU A 152 -2.86 5.14 27.02
N LEU A 153 -3.71 4.56 26.18
CA LEU A 153 -3.37 3.36 25.39
C LEU A 153 -2.16 3.64 24.48
N TYR A 154 -2.17 4.75 23.73
CA TYR A 154 -1.06 5.13 22.87
C TYR A 154 0.27 5.30 23.64
N HIS A 155 0.22 5.90 24.83
CA HIS A 155 1.40 6.08 25.68
C HIS A 155 1.91 4.77 26.27
N ASN A 156 1.02 3.84 26.61
CA ASN A 156 1.36 2.53 27.14
C ASN A 156 1.98 1.61 26.07
N ASP A 157 1.47 1.65 24.84
CA ASP A 157 2.02 0.89 23.71
C ASP A 157 3.42 1.38 23.32
N ARG A 158 3.69 2.68 23.46
CA ARG A 158 5.04 3.19 23.23
C ARG A 158 6.04 2.75 24.31
N LYS A 159 5.58 2.56 25.56
CA LYS A 159 6.41 2.03 26.66
C LYS A 159 6.65 0.52 26.53
N SER A 160 5.76 -0.22 25.86
CA SER A 160 5.94 -1.66 25.59
C SER A 160 6.94 -1.92 24.45
N MET A 161 7.12 -0.94 23.55
CA MET A 161 8.13 -0.96 22.48
C MET A 161 9.54 -0.46 22.89
N ASP A 162 9.77 -0.12 24.16
CA ASP A 162 11.08 0.29 24.65
C ASP A 162 12.02 -0.93 24.81
N PRO A 163 13.09 -1.07 24.00
CA PRO A 163 13.97 -2.23 24.03
C PRO A 163 14.64 -2.47 25.38
N GLN A 164 14.77 -1.42 26.21
CA GLN A 164 15.47 -1.50 27.49
C GLN A 164 14.63 -2.18 28.60
N LYS A 165 13.31 -2.28 28.46
CA LYS A 165 12.45 -2.99 29.44
C LYS A 165 12.23 -4.47 29.12
N ALA A 166 12.43 -4.90 27.87
CA ALA A 166 12.34 -6.32 27.50
C ALA A 166 13.46 -7.17 28.14
N VAL A 167 14.63 -6.57 28.39
CA VAL A 167 15.79 -7.25 28.99
C VAL A 167 15.58 -7.58 30.49
N ARG A 168 14.80 -6.76 31.22
CA ARG A 168 14.62 -6.94 32.68
C ARG A 168 13.54 -7.96 33.06
N LYS A 169 12.73 -8.45 32.12
CA LYS A 169 11.69 -9.47 32.37
C LYS A 169 12.16 -10.91 32.11
N GLY A 170 13.45 -11.11 31.81
CA GLY A 170 14.02 -12.42 31.46
C GLY A 170 14.96 -13.04 32.48
N GLN A 171 15.11 -12.49 33.69
CA GLN A 171 15.94 -13.11 34.73
C GLN A 171 15.18 -13.27 36.04
N THR A 172 14.48 -14.39 36.16
CA THR A 172 14.26 -15.05 37.44
C THR A 172 14.24 -16.57 37.26
N ILE A 173 15.38 -17.18 37.60
CA ILE A 173 15.61 -18.44 38.33
C ILE A 173 15.29 -19.78 37.66
N SER A 174 16.35 -20.61 37.54
CA SER A 174 16.54 -21.98 38.09
C SER A 174 17.74 -22.64 37.34
N GLN A 175 18.69 -23.41 37.89
CA GLN A 175 18.79 -24.33 39.02
C GLN A 175 20.27 -24.45 39.44
N GLU A 176 20.57 -24.73 40.72
CA GLU A 176 21.61 -25.67 41.19
C GLU A 176 21.67 -25.62 42.73
N GLU A 177 20.84 -26.46 43.38
CA GLU A 177 21.31 -27.19 44.55
C GLU A 177 22.03 -28.44 44.01
N LEU A 178 23.35 -28.51 44.16
CA LEU A 178 24.06 -29.72 44.56
C LEU A 178 25.52 -29.39 44.89
N GLU A 179 25.95 -29.86 46.06
CA GLU A 179 27.31 -30.03 46.60
C GLU A 179 27.86 -28.97 47.57
N SER A 180 28.31 -29.50 48.73
CA SER A 180 28.88 -28.93 49.97
C SER A 180 27.86 -28.36 50.98
N ASP A 181 27.54 -28.98 52.13
CA ASP A 181 28.10 -30.10 52.93
C ASP A 181 26.98 -30.92 53.58
#